data_AF-A0A1F3VJ63-F1
#
_entry.id   AF-A0A1F3VJ63-F1
#
_cell.length_a   1.000
_cell.length_b   1.000
_cell.length_c   1.000
_cell.angle_alpha   90.00
_cell.angle_beta   90.00
_cell.angle_gamma   90.00
#
_symmetry.space_group_name_H-M   'P 1'
#
loop_
_entity.id
_entity.type
_entity.pdbx_description
1 polymer ?
#
loop_
_entity_poly.entity_id
_entity_poly.type
_entity_poly.pdbx_seq_one_letter_code
_entity_poly.pdbx_strand_id
1 'polypeptide(L)'
;MLLRLLFYKLLIATCLILLSQACIKKVSLRGSSVDDDGTDKSAPAPTPSDQSAQIVSRTIEWDANPEEETISGYKIYFGTEEDNYNGNCVVNGEISSPLVIDVDDLENSNAPAYILEDVRGDIVCYFAVSAFRGTEESSLSESVNDANL
;
A
#
# COMPACT_ATOMS: atom_id res chain seq x y z
N MET A 1 49.73 5.37 9.05
CA MET A 1 48.96 5.50 7.78
C MET A 1 47.89 4.42 7.63
N LEU A 2 48.18 3.15 7.97
CA LEU A 2 47.25 2.01 7.89
C LEU A 2 45.95 2.17 8.71
N LEU A 3 46.03 2.77 9.91
CA LEU A 3 44.89 2.97 10.81
C LEU A 3 43.82 3.91 10.21
N ARG A 4 44.24 4.96 9.50
CA ARG A 4 43.30 5.91 8.83
C ARG A 4 42.54 5.24 7.68
N LEU A 5 43.17 4.29 6.99
CA LEU A 5 42.53 3.54 5.90
C LEU A 5 41.46 2.56 6.43
N LEU A 6 41.71 1.94 7.60
CA LEU A 6 40.76 1.05 8.26
C LEU A 6 39.54 1.82 8.80
N PHE A 7 39.75 3.00 9.40
CA PHE A 7 38.64 3.87 9.80
C PHE A 7 37.79 4.31 8.61
N TYR A 8 38.41 4.66 7.47
CA TYR A 8 37.68 5.06 6.27
C TYR A 8 36.85 3.91 5.68
N LYS A 9 37.41 2.69 5.63
CA LYS A 9 36.69 1.50 5.18
C LYS A 9 35.57 1.08 6.13
N LEU A 10 35.76 1.23 7.43
CA LEU A 10 34.72 0.96 8.43
C LEU A 10 33.58 1.99 8.34
N LEU A 11 33.91 3.27 8.14
CA LEU A 11 32.94 4.36 7.99
C LEU A 11 32.09 4.21 6.71
N ILE A 12 32.72 3.82 5.59
CA ILE A 12 32.02 3.55 4.32
C ILE A 12 31.14 2.30 4.45
N ALA A 13 31.62 1.23 5.11
CA ALA A 13 30.83 0.03 5.33
C ALA A 13 29.61 0.30 6.24
N THR A 14 29.75 1.08 7.31
CA THR A 14 28.60 1.45 8.16
C THR A 14 27.65 2.42 7.46
N CYS A 15 28.15 3.29 6.58
CA CYS A 15 27.30 4.16 5.77
C CYS A 15 26.49 3.37 4.72
N LEU A 16 27.09 2.32 4.13
CA LEU A 16 26.40 1.36 3.25
C LEU A 16 25.39 0.47 3.98
N ILE A 17 25.62 0.15 5.26
CA ILE A 17 24.69 -0.63 6.09
C ILE A 17 23.52 0.25 6.58
N LEU A 18 23.71 1.57 6.71
CA LEU A 18 22.61 2.49 7.06
C LEU A 18 21.67 2.79 5.88
N LEU A 19 22.14 2.65 4.63
CA LEU A 19 21.32 2.75 3.42
C LEU A 19 20.31 1.60 3.27
N SER A 20 20.41 0.53 4.06
CA SER A 20 19.43 -0.57 4.06
C SER A 20 18.18 -0.28 4.92
N GLN A 21 18.02 0.94 5.43
CA GLN A 21 16.91 1.30 6.33
C GLN A 21 15.83 2.19 5.69
N ALA A 22 15.83 2.35 4.36
CA ALA A 22 14.72 2.95 3.62
C ALA A 22 13.50 1.99 3.54
N CYS A 23 13.20 1.26 4.62
CA CYS A 23 12.00 0.45 4.73
C CYS A 23 10.85 1.35 5.18
N ILE A 24 9.71 1.23 4.51
CA ILE A 24 8.46 1.82 4.98
C ILE A 24 8.09 1.12 6.29
N LYS A 25 8.18 1.86 7.40
CA LYS A 25 8.05 1.28 8.74
C LYS A 25 6.59 1.07 9.16
N LYS A 26 5.66 1.77 8.52
CA LYS A 26 4.26 1.75 8.89
C LYS A 26 3.38 1.97 7.68
N VAL A 27 2.38 1.10 7.56
CA VAL A 27 1.22 1.28 6.69
C VAL A 27 -0.01 1.28 7.59
N SER A 28 -1.00 2.09 7.24
CA SER A 28 -2.29 2.14 7.92
C SER A 28 -3.41 2.14 6.88
N LEU A 29 -4.57 1.62 7.29
CA LEU A 29 -5.76 1.57 6.47
C LEU A 29 -6.87 2.36 7.12
N ARG A 30 -7.65 3.04 6.30
CA ARG A 30 -8.91 3.65 6.68
C ARG A 30 -9.97 3.28 5.68
N GLY A 31 -11.09 2.74 6.16
CA GLY A 31 -12.26 2.47 5.32
C GLY A 31 -13.12 3.72 5.17
N SER A 32 -13.76 3.86 4.01
CA SER A 32 -14.98 4.67 3.87
C SER A 32 -16.10 3.73 3.45
N SER A 33 -17.16 3.62 4.26
CA SER A 33 -18.41 3.01 3.79
C SER A 33 -19.05 4.00 2.81
N VAL A 34 -19.42 3.51 1.63
CA VAL A 34 -20.42 4.21 0.82
C VAL A 34 -21.75 3.91 1.48
N ASP A 35 -22.19 4.81 2.35
CA ASP A 35 -23.54 4.75 2.90
C ASP A 35 -24.51 5.02 1.75
N ASP A 36 -25.09 3.96 1.20
CA ASP A 36 -26.19 4.05 0.24
C ASP A 36 -27.42 4.59 0.99
N ASP A 37 -27.61 5.91 0.98
CA ASP A 37 -28.82 6.61 1.45
C ASP A 37 -29.99 6.33 0.49
N GLY A 38 -30.38 5.05 0.43
CA GLY A 38 -31.51 4.54 -0.33
C GLY A 38 -32.79 4.66 0.48
N THR A 39 -33.54 5.73 0.22
CA THR A 39 -34.91 5.93 0.69
C THR A 39 -35.80 4.70 0.45
N ASP A 40 -36.52 4.31 1.51
CA ASP A 40 -37.49 3.20 1.63
C ASP A 40 -38.51 3.09 0.48
N LYS A 41 -38.56 1.92 -0.16
CA LYS A 41 -39.81 1.34 -0.68
C LYS A 41 -39.70 -0.18 -0.77
N SER A 42 -40.37 -0.89 0.15
CA SER A 42 -40.58 -2.34 0.13
C SER A 42 -40.81 -2.90 -1.28
N ALA A 43 -39.78 -3.57 -1.81
CA ALA A 43 -39.83 -4.50 -2.94
C ALA A 43 -39.70 -5.94 -2.39
N PRO A 44 -40.25 -6.95 -3.07
CA PRO A 44 -40.20 -8.34 -2.61
C PRO A 44 -38.77 -8.83 -2.41
N ALA A 45 -38.58 -9.67 -1.39
CA ALA A 45 -37.27 -10.17 -0.96
C ALA A 45 -36.45 -10.72 -2.14
N PRO A 46 -35.18 -10.28 -2.32
CA PRO A 46 -34.33 -10.83 -3.36
C PRO A 46 -34.05 -12.32 -3.12
N THR A 47 -33.96 -13.06 -4.23
CA THR A 47 -33.57 -14.48 -4.25
C THR A 47 -32.12 -14.61 -3.73
N PRO A 48 -31.69 -15.72 -3.08
CA PRO A 48 -30.37 -15.82 -2.43
C PRO A 48 -29.14 -15.82 -3.38
N SER A 49 -29.28 -15.40 -4.63
CA SER A 49 -28.22 -15.43 -5.64
C SER A 49 -27.79 -14.05 -6.14
N ASP A 50 -28.30 -12.98 -5.53
CA ASP A 50 -28.02 -11.58 -5.90
C ASP A 50 -27.32 -10.80 -4.76
N GLN A 51 -26.44 -11.45 -4.00
CA GLN A 51 -25.52 -10.70 -3.15
C GLN A 51 -24.48 -10.05 -4.06
N SER A 52 -24.79 -8.85 -4.55
CA SER A 52 -23.79 -7.96 -5.11
C SER A 52 -22.64 -7.89 -4.12
N ALA A 53 -21.41 -8.17 -4.56
CA ALA A 53 -20.24 -7.97 -3.73
C ALA A 53 -20.31 -6.55 -3.15
N GLN A 54 -20.13 -6.43 -1.83
CA GLN A 54 -20.06 -5.11 -1.22
C GLN A 54 -18.81 -4.43 -1.80
N ILE A 55 -18.98 -3.28 -2.44
CA ILE A 55 -17.87 -2.52 -3.01
C ILE A 55 -17.58 -1.34 -2.10
N VAL A 56 -16.33 -1.17 -1.71
CA VAL A 56 -15.87 -0.12 -0.81
C VAL A 56 -14.61 0.55 -1.36
N SER A 57 -14.28 1.72 -0.84
CA SER A 57 -12.96 2.33 -1.03
C SER A 57 -12.11 2.15 0.23
N ARG A 58 -10.80 1.99 0.02
CA ARG A 58 -9.81 1.87 1.09
C ARG A 58 -8.74 2.93 0.90
N THR A 59 -8.56 3.77 1.92
CA THR A 59 -7.43 4.69 1.98
C THR A 59 -6.24 3.96 2.59
N ILE A 60 -5.15 3.86 1.84
CA ILE A 60 -3.87 3.34 2.29
C ILE A 60 -2.96 4.53 2.58
N GLU A 61 -2.47 4.62 3.80
CA GLU A 61 -1.54 5.67 4.25
C GLU A 61 -0.22 5.00 4.67
N TRP A 62 0.91 5.65 4.44
CA TRP A 62 2.21 5.13 4.86
C TRP A 62 3.16 6.22 5.32
N ASP A 63 4.14 5.83 6.14
CA ASP A 63 5.20 6.74 6.54
C ASP A 63 6.11 7.03 5.33
N ALA A 64 6.32 8.32 5.04
CA ALA A 64 7.24 8.75 3.98
C ALA A 64 8.68 8.28 4.26
N ASN A 65 9.43 8.04 3.19
CA ASN A 65 10.84 7.71 3.32
C ASN A 65 11.62 8.99 3.61
N PRO A 66 12.43 9.08 4.69
CA PRO A 66 13.16 10.31 5.02
C PRO A 66 14.21 10.72 3.98
N GLU A 67 14.53 9.84 3.03
CA GLU A 67 15.42 10.07 1.88
C GLU A 67 14.63 10.49 0.62
N GLU A 68 13.59 11.33 0.79
CA GLU A 68 12.62 11.73 -0.26
C GLU A 68 13.28 12.20 -1.55
N GLU A 69 14.44 12.87 -1.48
CA GLU A 69 15.13 13.43 -2.66
C GLU A 69 15.66 12.37 -3.64
N THR A 70 15.51 11.08 -3.34
CA THR A 70 16.01 10.01 -4.22
C THR A 70 15.00 8.95 -4.63
N ILE A 71 13.78 8.93 -4.07
CA ILE A 71 12.78 7.94 -4.48
C ILE A 71 12.04 8.42 -5.73
N SER A 72 11.71 7.48 -6.61
CA SER A 72 10.87 7.74 -7.78
C SER A 72 9.38 7.59 -7.46
N GLY A 73 9.04 6.85 -6.41
CA GLY A 73 7.65 6.64 -6.00
C GLY A 73 7.46 5.41 -5.14
N TYR A 74 6.22 4.94 -5.11
CA TYR A 74 5.75 3.84 -4.30
C TYR A 74 5.04 2.77 -5.12
N LYS A 75 5.07 1.54 -4.61
CA LYS A 75 4.25 0.44 -5.12
C LYS A 75 3.32 -0.05 -4.03
N ILE A 76 2.03 -0.08 -4.32
CA ILE A 76 1.01 -0.65 -3.44
C ILE A 76 0.70 -2.06 -3.90
N TYR A 77 0.95 -3.02 -3.03
CA TYR A 77 0.68 -4.43 -3.21
C TYR A 77 -0.63 -4.77 -2.50
N PHE A 78 -1.51 -5.51 -3.16
CA PHE A 78 -2.77 -5.94 -2.57
C PHE A 78 -3.22 -7.31 -3.06
N GLY A 79 -3.91 -8.06 -2.21
CA GLY A 79 -4.39 -9.41 -2.51
C GLY A 79 -5.23 -10.00 -1.39
N THR A 80 -5.82 -11.17 -1.65
CA THR A 80 -6.73 -11.84 -0.71
C THR A 80 -6.02 -12.74 0.30
N GLU A 81 -4.69 -12.80 0.21
CA GLU A 81 -3.83 -13.65 1.03
C GLU A 81 -2.61 -12.83 1.47
N GLU A 82 -2.21 -12.99 2.74
CA GLU A 82 -1.01 -12.36 3.27
C GLU A 82 0.22 -12.79 2.47
N ASP A 83 1.08 -11.83 2.11
CA ASP A 83 2.27 -12.03 1.28
C ASP A 83 2.03 -12.61 -0.13
N ASN A 84 0.77 -12.70 -0.56
CA ASN A 84 0.37 -13.11 -1.92
C ASN A 84 -0.54 -12.04 -2.54
N TYR A 85 0.10 -11.01 -3.07
CA TYR A 85 -0.53 -9.81 -3.61
C TYR A 85 -0.96 -9.96 -5.08
N ASN A 86 -1.89 -10.87 -5.33
CA ASN A 86 -2.39 -11.24 -6.66
C ASN A 86 -3.38 -10.25 -7.30
N GLY A 87 -3.77 -9.19 -6.60
CA GLY A 87 -4.72 -8.19 -7.09
C GLY A 87 -6.20 -8.55 -6.97
N ASN A 88 -6.55 -9.74 -6.47
CA ASN A 88 -7.95 -10.23 -6.43
C ASN A 88 -8.87 -9.52 -5.42
N CYS A 89 -8.39 -8.42 -4.83
CA CYS A 89 -9.15 -7.54 -3.95
C CYS A 89 -10.01 -6.53 -4.68
N VAL A 90 -9.80 -6.31 -5.98
CA VAL A 90 -10.54 -5.31 -6.78
C VAL A 90 -11.52 -6.01 -7.71
N VAL A 91 -12.80 -5.61 -7.69
CA VAL A 91 -13.91 -6.35 -8.32
C VAL A 91 -13.81 -6.38 -9.85
N ASN A 92 -13.33 -5.29 -10.45
CA ASN A 92 -13.30 -5.10 -11.90
C ASN A 92 -11.95 -5.45 -12.54
N GLY A 93 -10.93 -5.78 -11.74
CA GLY A 93 -9.59 -6.12 -12.22
C GLY A 93 -8.87 -5.04 -13.03
N GLU A 94 -9.43 -3.82 -13.11
CA GLU A 94 -8.85 -2.70 -13.86
C GLU A 94 -7.50 -2.28 -13.25
N ILE A 95 -7.35 -2.47 -11.94
CA ILE A 95 -6.12 -2.19 -11.21
C ILE A 95 -5.43 -3.52 -10.89
N SER A 96 -4.22 -3.69 -11.40
CA SER A 96 -3.35 -4.83 -11.08
C SER A 96 -2.44 -4.50 -9.90
N SER A 97 -2.12 -5.51 -9.10
CA SER A 97 -1.07 -5.44 -8.08
C SER A 97 0.29 -5.82 -8.72
N PRO A 98 1.37 -5.06 -8.48
CA PRO A 98 1.40 -3.80 -7.73
C PRO A 98 0.86 -2.61 -8.53
N LEU A 99 0.18 -1.71 -7.84
CA LEU A 99 -0.13 -0.36 -8.33
C LEU A 99 1.09 0.54 -8.12
N VAL A 100 1.53 1.22 -9.17
CA VAL A 100 2.68 2.15 -9.12
C VAL A 100 2.17 3.58 -9.00
N ILE A 101 2.71 4.33 -8.03
CA ILE A 101 2.42 5.74 -7.81
C ILE A 101 3.74 6.51 -7.88
N ASP A 102 3.84 7.45 -8.83
CA ASP A 102 5.00 8.33 -8.90
C ASP A 102 4.95 9.35 -7.74
N VAL A 103 6.11 9.73 -7.20
CA VAL A 103 6.18 10.72 -6.12
C VAL A 103 5.60 12.07 -6.55
N ASP A 104 5.70 12.40 -7.85
CA ASP A 104 5.16 13.64 -8.42
C ASP A 104 3.62 13.63 -8.51
N ASP A 105 3.00 12.45 -8.45
CA ASP A 105 1.53 12.28 -8.47
C ASP A 105 0.90 12.32 -7.06
N LEU A 106 1.71 12.34 -6.01
CA LEU A 106 1.23 12.42 -4.63
C LEU A 106 0.77 13.84 -4.27
N GLU A 107 -0.39 13.95 -3.63
CA GLU A 107 -0.85 15.23 -3.09
C GLU A 107 0.09 15.79 -1.99
N ASN A 108 0.71 14.90 -1.21
CA ASN A 108 1.67 15.23 -0.16
C ASN A 108 2.72 14.13 0.01
N SER A 109 3.95 14.37 -0.45
CA SER A 109 5.06 13.40 -0.35
C SER A 109 5.47 13.07 1.09
N ASN A 110 5.24 13.98 2.04
CA ASN A 110 5.64 13.82 3.45
C ASN A 110 4.63 13.01 4.27
N ALA A 111 3.40 12.87 3.76
CA ALA A 111 2.31 12.11 4.38
C ALA A 111 1.52 11.41 3.27
N PRO A 112 2.14 10.44 2.59
CA PRO A 112 1.59 9.86 1.38
C PRO A 112 0.37 8.98 1.68
N ALA A 113 -0.62 9.08 0.81
CA ALA A 113 -1.86 8.34 0.88
C ALA A 113 -2.40 8.04 -0.52
N TYR A 114 -3.13 6.94 -0.65
CA TYR A 114 -3.82 6.57 -1.88
C TYR A 114 -5.19 5.99 -1.57
N ILE A 115 -6.20 6.34 -2.37
CA ILE A 115 -7.55 5.77 -2.28
C ILE A 115 -7.66 4.67 -3.33
N LEU A 116 -7.69 3.42 -2.88
CA LEU A 116 -8.01 2.28 -3.74
C LEU A 116 -9.53 2.14 -3.80
N GLU A 117 -10.09 2.33 -4.98
CA GLU A 117 -11.50 2.15 -5.27
C GLU A 117 -11.81 0.69 -5.67
N ASP A 118 -13.09 0.37 -5.76
CA ASP A 118 -13.60 -0.93 -6.19
C ASP A 118 -13.06 -2.13 -5.40
N VAL A 119 -12.75 -1.93 -4.11
CA VAL A 119 -12.28 -3.00 -3.22
C VAL A 119 -13.47 -3.83 -2.78
N ARG A 120 -13.29 -5.15 -2.78
CA ARG A 120 -14.24 -6.12 -2.24
C ARG A 120 -14.33 -5.99 -0.73
N GLY A 121 -15.46 -5.49 -0.23
CA GLY A 121 -15.78 -5.40 1.20
C GLY A 121 -16.37 -6.70 1.78
N ASP A 122 -16.65 -7.70 0.94
CA ASP A 122 -17.17 -9.02 1.35
C ASP A 122 -16.07 -10.03 1.73
N ILE A 123 -14.80 -9.67 1.54
CA ILE A 123 -13.63 -10.50 1.84
C ILE A 123 -12.58 -9.68 2.60
N VAL A 124 -11.59 -10.37 3.18
CA VAL A 124 -10.42 -9.72 3.77
C VAL A 124 -9.37 -9.48 2.69
N CYS A 125 -8.88 -8.26 2.65
CA CYS A 125 -7.82 -7.81 1.77
C CYS A 125 -6.58 -7.44 2.55
N TYR A 126 -5.42 -7.87 2.02
CA TYR A 126 -4.09 -7.60 2.56
C TYR A 126 -3.39 -6.59 1.68
N PHE A 127 -2.65 -5.68 2.31
CA PHE A 127 -1.96 -4.57 1.67
C PHE A 127 -0.54 -4.43 2.20
N ALA A 128 0.40 -4.13 1.32
CA ALA A 128 1.75 -3.75 1.66
C ALA A 128 2.26 -2.67 0.71
N VAL A 129 3.27 -1.92 1.13
CA VAL A 129 3.86 -0.84 0.32
C VAL A 129 5.37 -1.01 0.25
N SER A 130 5.97 -0.74 -0.91
CA SER A 130 7.41 -0.53 -1.06
C SER A 130 7.69 0.82 -1.71
N ALA A 131 8.90 1.33 -1.50
CA ALA A 131 9.43 2.47 -2.24
C ALA A 131 10.32 1.97 -3.38
N PHE A 132 10.40 2.72 -4.48
CA PHE A 132 11.32 2.40 -5.58
C PHE A 132 12.09 3.62 -6.06
N ARG A 133 13.26 3.36 -6.64
CA ARG A 133 14.12 4.34 -7.31
C ARG A 133 14.60 3.74 -8.63
N GLY A 134 14.08 4.24 -9.74
CA GLY A 134 14.33 3.64 -11.05
C GLY A 134 13.94 2.16 -11.07
N THR A 135 14.92 1.25 -11.16
CA THR A 135 14.71 -0.20 -11.14
C THR A 135 14.95 -0.85 -9.77
N GLU A 136 15.43 -0.08 -8.79
CA GLU A 136 15.68 -0.57 -7.43
C GLU A 136 14.42 -0.44 -6.58
N GLU A 137 14.15 -1.43 -5.73
CA GLU A 137 12.98 -1.46 -4.86
C GLU A 137 13.41 -1.77 -3.42
N SER A 138 12.76 -1.13 -2.45
CA SER A 138 12.95 -1.41 -1.03
C SER A 138 12.31 -2.75 -0.64
N SER A 139 12.58 -3.19 0.58
CA SER A 139 11.74 -4.21 1.22
C SER A 139 10.28 -3.73 1.32
N LEU A 140 9.34 -4.68 1.33
CA LEU A 140 7.95 -4.42 1.66
C LEU A 140 7.82 -3.93 3.11
N SER A 141 6.79 -3.11 3.34
CA SER A 141 6.28 -2.84 4.67
C SER A 141 5.75 -4.11 5.34
N GLU A 142 5.42 -4.01 6.63
CA GLU A 142 4.53 -4.98 7.25
C GLU A 142 3.17 -4.99 6.52
N SER A 143 2.60 -6.18 6.38
CA SER A 143 1.27 -6.37 5.80
C SER A 143 0.19 -5.88 6.75
N VAL A 144 -0.81 -5.20 6.21
CA VAL A 144 -2.01 -4.79 6.93
C VAL A 144 -3.25 -5.34 6.25
N ASN A 145 -4.30 -5.62 7.01
CA ASN A 145 -5.56 -6.11 6.46
C ASN A 145 -6.76 -5.27 6.91
N ASP A 146 -7.84 -5.34 6.14
CA ASP A 146 -9.05 -4.57 6.37
C ASP A 146 -10.13 -5.28 7.20
N ALA A 147 -9.80 -6.40 7.86
CA ALA A 147 -10.77 -7.24 8.58
C ALA A 147 -11.46 -6.55 9.77
N ASN A 148 -10.98 -5.38 10.20
CA ASN A 148 -11.50 -4.64 11.36
C ASN A 148 -11.81 -3.15 11.06
N LEU A 149 -11.99 -2.79 9.79
CA LEU A 149 -12.39 -1.44 9.36
C LEU A 149 -13.89 -1.34 9.16
#